data_AF-A0A4P7W5W0-F1
#
_entry.id   AF-A0A4P7W5W0-F1
#
_cell.length_a   1.000
_cell.length_b   1.000
_cell.length_c   1.000
_cell.angle_alpha   90.00
_cell.angle_beta   90.00
_cell.angle_gamma   90.00
#
_symmetry.space_group_name_H-M   'P 1'
#
loop_
_entity.id
_entity.type
_entity.pdbx_description
1 polymer ?
#
loop_
_entity_poly.entity_id
_entity_poly.type
_entity_poly.pdbx_seq_one_letter_code
_entity_poly.pdbx_strand_id
1 'polypeptide(L)'
;MRFLLYIAILFVATACSVGNSYRHELDRAQSEMEHSPDKALERLNAIDVSDLSDSATIARWALLYSEAINRNRLAVPSDTIINIAVDYYRIHGDSSERRQAEAIRSAMAENSVPESGADPLLSARYLQKVREYTLYRERQERRTFVCFAVVVLAIAIAIIVWLYSRLRLKKAETDALLAEAASLRGLATDNSVLRDSVAQLFGSRFELIDRLCGTYYESQGTKVEKTAIVSQVKAEIEAMRADSSTFARLENAVNEGREQLLVILRTAFPDIKHDDYALAVYLACGFSNRAIALLLEEKIDVIYKRKSRLKAKIAALPAEYSGLLASIFADGQKKN
;
A
#
# COMPACT_ATOMS: atom_id res chain seq x y z
N MET A 1 13.44 3.03 -14.83
CA MET A 1 13.88 2.73 -16.21
C MET A 1 15.33 2.26 -16.29
N ARG A 2 16.30 2.90 -15.61
CA ARG A 2 17.72 2.46 -15.63
C ARG A 2 17.96 1.05 -15.07
N PHE A 3 17.17 0.60 -14.10
CA PHE A 3 17.28 -0.73 -13.50
C PHE A 3 16.97 -1.88 -14.47
N LEU A 4 16.02 -1.69 -15.40
CA LEU A 4 15.70 -2.69 -16.43
C LEU A 4 16.81 -2.83 -17.46
N LEU A 5 17.52 -1.73 -17.77
CA LEU A 5 18.68 -1.77 -18.66
C LEU A 5 19.84 -2.57 -18.05
N TYR A 6 20.09 -2.44 -16.75
CA TYR A 6 21.15 -3.23 -16.08
C TYR A 6 20.82 -4.72 -16.03
N ILE A 7 19.55 -5.10 -15.85
CA ILE A 7 19.12 -6.51 -15.91
C ILE A 7 19.30 -7.06 -17.34
N ALA A 8 18.91 -6.29 -18.36
CA ALA A 8 19.09 -6.70 -19.75
C ALA A 8 20.58 -6.86 -20.12
N ILE A 9 21.44 -5.94 -19.68
CA ILE A 9 22.90 -6.01 -19.90
C ILE A 9 23.52 -7.20 -19.16
N LEU A 10 23.08 -7.50 -17.92
CA LEU A 10 23.50 -8.69 -17.19
C LEU A 10 23.10 -9.98 -17.91
N PHE A 11 21.90 -10.02 -18.49
CA PHE A 11 21.38 -11.17 -19.24
C PHE A 11 22.14 -11.42 -20.54
N VAL A 12 22.57 -10.35 -21.23
CA VAL A 12 23.41 -10.45 -22.43
C VAL A 12 24.84 -10.85 -22.08
N ALA A 13 25.38 -10.35 -20.96
CA ALA A 13 26.74 -10.68 -20.52
C ALA A 13 26.88 -12.13 -20.01
N THR A 14 25.84 -12.74 -19.44
CA THR A 14 25.86 -14.16 -19.05
C THR A 14 25.64 -15.11 -20.24
N ALA A 15 25.08 -14.62 -21.35
CA ALA A 15 24.79 -15.42 -22.54
C ALA A 15 25.97 -15.58 -23.50
N CYS A 16 26.95 -14.68 -23.50
CA CYS A 16 28.14 -14.81 -24.35
C CYS A 16 29.27 -15.55 -23.61
N SER A 17 29.19 -16.89 -23.57
CA SER A 17 30.39 -17.69 -23.30
C SER A 17 31.30 -17.63 -24.53
N VAL A 18 32.45 -16.97 -24.40
CA VAL A 18 33.51 -16.93 -25.42
C VAL A 18 34.00 -18.36 -25.67
N GLY A 19 33.47 -18.98 -26.74
CA GLY A 19 33.75 -20.36 -27.13
C GLY A 19 34.60 -20.41 -28.39
N ASN A 20 35.93 -20.33 -28.25
CA ASN A 20 36.83 -20.27 -29.41
C ASN A 20 37.96 -21.31 -29.38
N SER A 21 37.98 -22.25 -28.42
CA SER A 21 39.15 -23.12 -28.21
C SER A 21 39.23 -24.33 -29.16
N TYR A 22 38.11 -24.93 -29.57
CA TYR A 22 38.11 -26.23 -30.28
C TYR A 22 37.70 -26.20 -31.75
N ARG A 23 37.28 -25.04 -32.29
CA ARG A 23 36.84 -24.93 -33.70
C ARG A 23 37.93 -25.34 -34.69
N HIS A 24 39.15 -24.87 -34.46
CA HIS A 24 40.30 -25.17 -35.29
C HIS A 24 40.67 -26.67 -35.27
N GLU A 25 40.45 -27.38 -34.16
CA GLU A 25 40.69 -28.82 -34.09
C GLU A 25 39.67 -29.61 -34.90
N LEU A 26 38.39 -29.19 -34.88
CA LEU A 26 37.33 -29.78 -35.70
C LEU A 26 37.54 -29.53 -37.19
N ASP A 27 37.99 -28.33 -37.57
CA ASP A 27 38.33 -28.01 -38.97
C ASP A 27 39.43 -28.93 -39.50
N ARG A 28 40.47 -29.15 -38.67
CA ARG A 28 41.57 -30.07 -39.04
C ARG A 28 41.09 -31.52 -39.12
N ALA A 29 40.30 -31.99 -38.15
CA ALA A 29 39.72 -33.33 -38.19
C ALA A 29 38.86 -33.54 -39.44
N GLN A 30 38.07 -32.53 -39.83
CA GLN A 30 37.27 -32.57 -41.06
C GLN A 30 38.14 -32.68 -42.32
N SER A 31 39.23 -31.90 -42.41
CA SER A 31 40.16 -32.00 -43.55
C SER A 31 40.89 -33.36 -43.61
N GLU A 32 41.21 -33.93 -42.44
CA GLU A 32 41.83 -35.26 -42.34
C GLU A 32 40.85 -36.38 -42.73
N MET A 33 39.53 -36.15 -42.60
CA MET A 33 38.48 -37.12 -42.92
C MET A 33 38.46 -37.58 -44.38
N GLU A 34 38.88 -36.72 -45.31
CA GLU A 34 38.91 -37.03 -46.74
C GLU A 34 40.03 -38.00 -47.11
N HIS A 35 41.17 -37.90 -46.42
CA HIS A 35 42.40 -38.61 -46.81
C HIS A 35 42.81 -39.70 -45.81
N SER A 36 42.40 -39.59 -44.54
CA SER A 36 42.81 -40.47 -43.44
C SER A 36 41.77 -40.47 -42.31
N PRO A 37 40.65 -41.22 -42.47
CA PRO A 37 39.56 -41.22 -41.49
C PRO A 37 39.97 -41.78 -40.12
N ASP A 38 40.98 -42.66 -40.04
CA ASP A 38 41.53 -43.15 -38.76
C ASP A 38 42.19 -42.04 -37.94
N LYS A 39 42.98 -41.17 -38.59
CA LYS A 39 43.64 -40.03 -37.94
C LYS A 39 42.63 -38.98 -37.50
N ALA A 40 41.61 -38.74 -38.34
CA ALA A 40 40.51 -37.86 -37.98
C ALA A 40 39.78 -38.37 -36.72
N LEU A 41 39.53 -39.69 -36.63
CA LEU A 41 38.92 -40.31 -35.46
C LEU A 41 39.82 -40.20 -34.21
N GLU A 42 41.13 -40.40 -34.34
CA GLU A 42 42.09 -40.22 -33.24
C GLU A 42 42.06 -38.78 -32.70
N ARG A 43 42.04 -37.79 -33.59
CA ARG A 43 41.95 -36.38 -33.22
C ARG A 43 40.63 -36.05 -32.53
N LEU A 44 39.51 -36.56 -33.03
CA LEU A 44 38.20 -36.36 -32.43
C LEU A 44 38.07 -37.04 -31.06
N ASN A 45 38.80 -38.15 -30.83
CA ASN A 45 38.90 -38.81 -29.54
C ASN A 45 39.72 -38.01 -28.52
N ALA A 46 40.72 -37.23 -28.97
CA ALA A 46 41.55 -36.40 -28.11
C ALA A 46 40.80 -35.18 -27.53
N ILE A 47 39.72 -34.75 -28.16
CA ILE A 47 38.89 -33.62 -27.70
C ILE A 47 38.09 -34.06 -26.46
N ASP A 48 38.22 -33.34 -25.35
CA ASP A 48 37.34 -33.49 -24.19
C ASP A 48 35.98 -32.83 -24.50
N VAL A 49 34.93 -33.65 -24.61
CA VAL A 49 33.58 -33.17 -24.95
C VAL A 49 32.99 -32.34 -23.81
N SER A 50 33.43 -32.55 -22.57
CA SER A 50 32.93 -31.86 -21.38
C SER A 50 33.36 -30.39 -21.30
N ASP A 51 34.42 -30.02 -22.04
CA ASP A 51 34.99 -28.68 -22.09
C ASP A 51 34.52 -27.86 -23.31
N LEU A 52 33.75 -28.48 -24.22
CA LEU A 52 33.13 -27.76 -25.33
C LEU A 52 32.11 -26.75 -24.79
N SER A 53 32.18 -25.51 -25.27
CA SER A 53 31.46 -24.37 -24.70
C SER A 53 30.01 -24.21 -25.17
N ASP A 54 29.72 -24.64 -26.39
CA ASP A 54 28.46 -24.37 -27.09
C ASP A 54 27.91 -25.62 -27.78
N SER A 55 26.58 -25.68 -27.83
CA SER A 55 25.84 -26.79 -28.45
C SER A 55 26.17 -26.96 -29.94
N ALA A 56 26.52 -25.87 -30.64
CA ALA A 56 26.91 -25.89 -32.05
C ALA A 56 28.22 -26.67 -32.26
N THR A 57 29.26 -26.38 -31.48
CA THR A 57 30.55 -27.08 -31.56
C THR A 57 30.41 -28.55 -31.19
N ILE A 58 29.55 -28.88 -30.21
CA ILE A 58 29.26 -30.27 -29.84
C ILE A 58 28.53 -31.01 -30.95
N ALA A 59 27.52 -30.41 -31.57
CA ALA A 59 26.80 -31.01 -32.68
C ALA A 59 27.72 -31.24 -33.89
N ARG A 60 28.63 -30.29 -34.16
CA ARG A 60 29.66 -30.45 -35.20
C ARG A 60 30.65 -31.57 -34.87
N TRP A 61 31.15 -31.61 -33.64
CA TRP A 61 31.99 -32.71 -33.18
C TRP A 61 31.28 -34.07 -33.31
N ALA A 62 30.03 -34.15 -32.87
CA ALA A 62 29.23 -35.38 -32.92
C ALA A 62 29.01 -35.86 -34.37
N LEU A 63 28.73 -34.94 -35.30
CA LEU A 63 28.60 -35.26 -36.73
C LEU A 63 29.91 -35.82 -37.30
N LEU A 64 31.03 -35.13 -37.06
CA LEU A 64 32.35 -35.55 -37.55
C LEU A 64 32.79 -36.87 -36.91
N TYR A 65 32.51 -37.07 -35.63
CA TYR A 65 32.84 -38.31 -34.91
C TYR A 65 32.07 -39.51 -35.47
N SER A 66 30.77 -39.35 -35.70
CA SER A 66 29.93 -40.37 -36.34
C SER A 66 30.31 -40.62 -37.80
N GLU A 67 30.70 -39.58 -38.55
CA GLU A 67 31.22 -39.72 -39.91
C GLU A 67 32.51 -40.54 -39.95
N ALA A 68 33.43 -40.28 -39.02
CA ALA A 68 34.69 -41.00 -38.90
C ALA A 68 34.47 -42.48 -38.59
N ILE A 69 33.58 -42.78 -37.63
CA ILE A 69 33.18 -44.15 -37.30
C ILE A 69 32.63 -44.88 -38.53
N ASN A 70 31.72 -44.22 -39.27
CA ASN A 70 31.11 -44.79 -40.45
C ASN A 70 32.13 -45.04 -41.58
N ARG A 71 33.07 -44.11 -41.83
CA ARG A 71 34.12 -44.27 -42.85
C ARG A 71 35.14 -45.35 -42.49
N ASN A 72 35.49 -45.47 -41.21
CA ASN A 72 36.36 -46.54 -40.70
C ASN A 72 35.63 -47.89 -40.56
N ARG A 73 34.33 -47.95 -40.91
CA ARG A 73 33.49 -49.16 -40.82
C ARG A 73 33.48 -49.78 -39.43
N LEU A 74 33.48 -48.92 -38.41
CA LEU A 74 33.49 -49.31 -37.01
C LEU A 74 32.05 -49.47 -36.50
N ALA A 75 31.78 -50.56 -35.80
CA ALA A 75 30.49 -50.81 -35.16
C ALA A 75 30.48 -50.26 -33.73
N VAL A 76 29.47 -49.47 -33.39
CA VAL A 76 29.31 -48.85 -32.06
C VAL A 76 28.05 -49.37 -31.35
N PRO A 77 28.02 -49.36 -30.00
CA PRO A 77 26.95 -49.98 -29.24
C PRO A 77 25.65 -49.18 -29.20
N SER A 78 25.68 -47.88 -29.54
CA SER A 78 24.47 -47.05 -29.55
C SER A 78 24.57 -45.90 -30.56
N ASP A 79 23.44 -45.27 -30.84
CA ASP A 79 23.27 -44.09 -31.69
C ASP A 79 23.29 -42.77 -30.89
N THR A 80 23.70 -42.81 -29.62
CA THR A 80 23.62 -41.67 -28.69
C THR A 80 24.36 -40.43 -29.22
N ILE A 81 25.57 -40.58 -29.78
CA ILE A 81 26.36 -39.43 -30.25
C ILE A 81 25.77 -38.84 -31.53
N ILE A 82 25.41 -39.66 -32.53
CA ILE A 82 24.83 -39.13 -33.78
C ILE A 82 23.50 -38.41 -33.55
N ASN A 83 22.71 -38.87 -32.57
CA ASN A 83 21.47 -38.20 -32.21
C ASN A 83 21.68 -36.78 -31.69
N ILE A 84 22.84 -36.46 -31.08
CA ILE A 84 23.19 -35.09 -30.67
C ILE A 84 23.25 -34.16 -31.90
N ALA A 85 23.93 -34.61 -32.96
CA ALA A 85 24.02 -33.85 -34.21
C ALA A 85 22.65 -33.73 -34.89
N VAL A 86 21.90 -34.83 -34.98
CA VAL A 86 20.57 -34.83 -35.60
C VAL A 86 19.61 -33.88 -34.88
N ASP A 87 19.55 -33.93 -33.55
CA ASP A 87 18.68 -33.05 -32.78
C ASP A 87 19.05 -31.57 -32.93
N TYR A 88 20.35 -31.27 -32.96
CA TYR A 88 20.82 -29.91 -33.16
C TYR A 88 20.49 -29.38 -34.55
N TYR A 89 20.89 -30.10 -35.62
CA TYR A 89 20.69 -29.67 -37.00
C TYR A 89 19.23 -29.72 -37.46
N ARG A 90 18.38 -30.49 -36.77
CA ARG A 90 16.91 -30.43 -36.95
C ARG A 90 16.34 -29.05 -36.60
N ILE A 91 16.92 -28.38 -35.61
CA ILE A 91 16.42 -27.09 -35.09
C ILE A 91 17.21 -25.91 -35.68
N HIS A 92 18.53 -26.06 -35.88
CA HIS A 92 19.44 -24.94 -36.19
C HIS A 92 20.19 -25.08 -37.53
N GLY A 93 20.14 -26.24 -38.19
CA GLY A 93 20.98 -26.56 -39.36
C GLY A 93 20.34 -26.20 -40.70
N ASP A 94 21.19 -26.10 -41.73
CA ASP A 94 20.72 -26.06 -43.11
C ASP A 94 20.18 -27.44 -43.54
N SER A 95 19.35 -27.45 -44.57
CA SER A 95 18.76 -28.67 -45.15
C SER A 95 19.80 -29.72 -45.54
N SER A 96 21.03 -29.31 -45.84
CA SER A 96 22.17 -30.16 -46.23
C SER A 96 22.77 -30.91 -45.04
N GLU A 97 23.16 -30.20 -43.98
CA GLU A 97 23.74 -30.78 -42.75
C GLU A 97 22.76 -31.71 -42.05
N ARG A 98 21.47 -31.34 -42.02
CA ARG A 98 20.41 -32.21 -41.49
C ARG A 98 20.32 -33.52 -42.26
N ARG A 99 20.34 -33.46 -43.60
CA ARG A 99 20.31 -34.66 -44.46
C ARG A 99 21.56 -35.52 -44.25
N GLN A 100 22.74 -34.91 -44.08
CA GLN A 100 23.98 -35.62 -43.78
C GLN A 100 23.91 -36.35 -42.44
N ALA A 101 23.46 -35.67 -41.38
CA ALA A 101 23.31 -36.27 -40.06
C ALA A 101 22.29 -37.44 -40.06
N GLU A 102 21.15 -37.27 -40.73
CA GLU A 102 20.14 -38.32 -40.88
C GLU A 102 20.68 -39.52 -41.68
N ALA A 103 21.42 -39.29 -42.77
CA ALA A 103 22.02 -40.35 -43.57
C ALA A 103 23.06 -41.16 -42.79
N ILE A 104 23.94 -40.48 -42.03
CA ILE A 104 24.93 -41.13 -41.18
C ILE A 104 24.23 -41.95 -40.09
N ARG A 105 23.17 -41.41 -39.47
CA ARG A 105 22.38 -42.15 -38.47
C ARG A 105 21.81 -43.44 -39.05
N SER A 106 21.20 -43.39 -40.24
CA SER A 106 20.67 -44.58 -40.90
C SER A 106 21.76 -45.61 -41.21
N ALA A 107 22.91 -45.18 -41.74
CA ALA A 107 24.04 -46.07 -42.02
C ALA A 107 24.61 -46.73 -40.75
N MET A 108 24.68 -45.99 -39.65
CA MET A 108 25.13 -46.54 -38.36
C MET A 108 24.11 -47.47 -37.72
N ALA A 109 22.81 -47.25 -37.94
CA ALA A 109 21.76 -48.15 -37.47
C ALA A 109 21.83 -49.51 -38.18
N GLU A 110 22.09 -49.52 -39.48
CA GLU A 110 22.30 -50.74 -40.27
C GLU A 110 23.54 -51.53 -39.83
N ASN A 111 24.60 -50.84 -39.43
CA ASN A 111 25.85 -51.42 -38.94
C ASN A 111 25.91 -51.58 -37.41
N SER A 112 24.79 -51.42 -36.71
CA SER A 112 24.75 -51.51 -35.24
C SER A 112 24.94 -52.95 -34.79
N VAL A 113 25.78 -53.13 -33.76
CA VAL A 113 26.09 -54.46 -33.20
C VAL A 113 25.71 -54.45 -31.72
N PRO A 114 25.10 -55.53 -31.19
CA PRO A 114 24.86 -55.67 -29.75
C PRO A 114 26.16 -55.46 -28.96
N GLU A 115 26.05 -54.95 -27.73
CA GLU A 115 27.19 -54.61 -26.87
C GLU A 115 28.24 -55.74 -26.73
N SER A 116 27.80 -57.00 -26.87
CA SER A 116 28.64 -58.19 -26.80
C SER A 116 29.43 -58.54 -28.07
N GLY A 117 29.14 -57.91 -29.22
CA GLY A 117 29.78 -58.19 -30.52
C GLY A 117 30.72 -57.09 -31.03
N ALA A 118 30.77 -55.94 -30.36
CA ALA A 118 31.68 -54.84 -30.70
C ALA A 118 33.05 -55.03 -30.04
N ASP A 119 34.11 -54.47 -30.64
CA ASP A 119 35.45 -54.44 -30.03
C ASP A 119 35.38 -53.76 -28.64
N PRO A 120 35.79 -54.45 -27.55
CA PRO A 120 35.76 -53.91 -26.19
C PRO A 120 36.49 -52.57 -26.02
N LEU A 121 37.56 -52.33 -26.79
CA LEU A 121 38.31 -51.08 -26.70
C LEU A 121 37.54 -49.91 -27.33
N LEU A 122 36.91 -50.15 -28.48
CA LEU A 122 36.09 -49.16 -29.18
C LEU A 122 34.85 -48.80 -28.35
N SER A 123 34.16 -49.80 -27.80
CA SER A 123 32.96 -49.58 -26.97
C SER A 123 33.29 -48.80 -25.70
N ALA A 124 34.43 -49.07 -25.05
CA ALA A 124 34.89 -48.31 -23.89
C ALA A 124 35.17 -46.84 -24.22
N ARG A 125 35.87 -46.54 -25.33
CA ARG A 125 36.13 -45.17 -25.79
C ARG A 125 34.85 -44.43 -26.16
N TYR A 126 33.95 -45.11 -26.87
CA TYR A 126 32.65 -44.55 -27.23
C TYR A 126 31.83 -44.20 -25.98
N LEU A 127 31.75 -45.11 -25.01
CA LEU A 127 31.02 -44.89 -23.76
C LEU A 127 31.65 -43.78 -22.91
N GLN A 128 32.98 -43.65 -22.92
CA GLN A 128 33.67 -42.52 -22.30
C GLN A 128 33.19 -41.19 -22.88
N LYS A 129 33.08 -41.07 -24.21
CA LYS A 129 32.58 -39.86 -24.86
C LYS A 129 31.12 -39.57 -24.58
N VAL A 130 30.29 -40.61 -24.47
CA VAL A 130 28.91 -40.47 -24.00
C VAL A 130 28.89 -39.89 -22.56
N ARG A 131 29.77 -40.36 -21.67
CA ARG A 131 29.86 -39.83 -20.30
C ARG A 131 30.32 -38.36 -20.27
N GLU A 132 31.34 -38.00 -21.04
CA GLU A 132 31.80 -36.61 -21.16
C GLU A 132 30.66 -35.69 -21.63
N TYR A 133 29.84 -36.13 -22.59
CA TYR A 133 28.64 -35.40 -23.02
C TYR A 133 27.57 -35.30 -21.93
N THR A 134 27.31 -36.37 -21.16
CA THR A 134 26.35 -36.29 -20.05
C THR A 134 26.79 -35.29 -18.99
N LEU A 135 28.08 -35.21 -18.68
CA LEU A 135 28.64 -34.21 -17.78
C LEU A 135 28.48 -32.79 -18.32
N TYR A 136 28.73 -32.58 -19.62
CA TYR A 136 28.45 -31.30 -20.28
C TYR A 136 26.98 -30.89 -20.09
N ARG A 137 26.04 -31.80 -20.36
CA ARG A 137 24.60 -31.54 -20.26
C ARG A 137 24.21 -31.16 -18.82
N GLU A 138 24.70 -31.89 -17.82
CA GLU A 138 24.43 -31.57 -16.41
C GLU A 138 24.98 -30.21 -15.99
N ARG A 139 26.20 -29.84 -16.44
CA ARG A 139 26.77 -28.52 -16.18
C ARG A 139 25.91 -27.40 -16.77
N GLN A 140 25.40 -27.58 -17.99
CA GLN A 140 24.54 -26.60 -18.65
C GLN A 140 23.18 -26.45 -17.96
N GLU A 141 22.53 -27.55 -17.59
CA GLU A 141 21.25 -27.51 -16.86
C GLU A 141 21.42 -26.83 -15.47
N ARG A 142 22.50 -27.14 -14.75
CA ARG A 142 22.81 -26.46 -13.48
C ARG A 142 23.10 -24.97 -13.68
N ARG A 143 23.87 -24.61 -14.69
CA ARG A 143 24.24 -23.21 -14.96
C ARG A 143 23.01 -22.38 -15.33
N THR A 144 22.13 -22.91 -16.19
CA THR A 144 20.87 -22.23 -16.55
C THR A 144 19.96 -22.05 -15.33
N PHE A 145 19.78 -23.09 -14.51
CA PHE A 145 19.02 -23.01 -13.28
C PHE A 145 19.58 -21.97 -12.30
N VAL A 146 20.90 -21.95 -12.09
CA VAL A 146 21.58 -20.97 -11.23
C VAL A 146 21.39 -19.54 -11.77
N CYS A 147 21.52 -19.33 -13.08
CA CYS A 147 21.24 -18.03 -13.69
C CYS A 147 19.80 -17.57 -13.45
N PHE A 148 18.80 -18.44 -13.65
CA PHE A 148 17.40 -18.12 -13.36
C PHE A 148 17.19 -17.77 -11.87
N ALA A 149 17.78 -18.54 -10.95
CA ALA A 149 17.68 -18.27 -9.52
C ALA A 149 18.26 -16.90 -9.12
N VAL A 150 19.40 -16.51 -9.69
CA VAL A 150 20.03 -15.19 -9.46
C VAL A 150 19.13 -14.05 -9.98
N VAL A 151 18.51 -14.23 -11.15
CA VAL A 151 17.58 -13.23 -11.71
C VAL A 151 16.35 -13.06 -10.83
N VAL A 152 15.75 -14.15 -10.35
CA VAL A 152 14.60 -14.11 -9.44
C VAL A 152 14.97 -13.40 -8.12
N LEU A 153 16.15 -13.70 -7.56
CA LEU A 153 16.64 -13.04 -6.35
C LEU A 153 16.84 -11.54 -6.56
N ALA A 154 17.42 -11.13 -7.69
CA ALA A 154 17.62 -9.72 -8.01
C ALA A 154 16.29 -8.95 -8.14
N ILE A 155 15.28 -9.57 -8.76
CA ILE A 155 13.93 -9.00 -8.86
C ILE A 155 13.30 -8.86 -7.48
N ALA A 156 13.41 -9.87 -6.61
CA ALA A 156 12.89 -9.81 -5.25
C ALA A 156 13.53 -8.65 -4.44
N ILE A 157 14.86 -8.49 -4.52
CA ILE A 157 15.57 -7.37 -3.89
C ILE A 157 15.07 -6.02 -4.43
N ALA A 158 14.87 -5.90 -5.74
CA ALA A 158 14.36 -4.68 -6.35
C ALA A 158 12.95 -4.31 -5.87
N ILE A 159 12.07 -5.30 -5.75
CA ILE A 159 10.70 -5.12 -5.21
C ILE A 159 10.78 -4.67 -3.76
N ILE A 160 11.63 -5.30 -2.93
CA ILE A 160 11.82 -4.93 -1.53
C ILE A 160 12.27 -3.47 -1.43
N VAL A 161 13.31 -3.07 -2.19
CA VAL A 161 13.81 -1.68 -2.20
C VAL A 161 12.72 -0.70 -2.65
N TRP A 162 11.94 -1.07 -3.67
CA TRP A 162 10.83 -0.25 -4.15
C TRP A 162 9.73 -0.07 -3.09
N LEU A 163 9.34 -1.16 -2.42
CA LEU A 163 8.35 -1.13 -1.32
C LEU A 163 8.85 -0.29 -0.15
N TYR A 164 10.10 -0.45 0.27
CA TYR A 164 10.71 0.37 1.33
C TYR A 164 10.73 1.86 0.96
N SER A 165 11.10 2.18 -0.27
CA SER A 165 11.11 3.56 -0.76
C SER A 165 9.70 4.15 -0.75
N ARG A 166 8.70 3.38 -1.19
CA ARG A 166 7.29 3.77 -1.19
C ARG A 166 6.74 3.96 0.23
N LEU A 167 7.12 3.10 1.16
CA LEU A 167 6.73 3.22 2.57
C LEU A 167 7.32 4.47 3.22
N ARG A 168 8.57 4.81 2.91
CA ARG A 168 9.20 6.06 3.40
C ARG A 168 8.46 7.31 2.93
N LEU A 169 8.05 7.35 1.67
CA LEU A 169 7.26 8.45 1.11
C LEU A 169 5.92 8.62 1.82
N LYS A 170 5.17 7.52 1.97
CA LYS A 170 3.88 7.55 2.68
C LYS A 170 4.02 7.97 4.15
N LYS A 171 5.12 7.58 4.80
CA LYS A 171 5.37 7.95 6.20
C LYS A 171 5.58 9.46 6.36
N ALA A 172 6.28 10.10 5.42
CA ALA A 172 6.46 11.56 5.45
C ALA A 172 5.13 12.32 5.32
N GLU A 173 4.22 11.84 4.47
CA GLU A 173 2.88 12.42 4.30
C GLU A 173 2.03 12.27 5.57
N THR A 174 2.06 11.10 6.22
CA THR A 174 1.34 10.88 7.47
C THR A 174 1.88 11.70 8.63
N ASP A 175 3.20 11.89 8.70
CA ASP A 175 3.84 12.70 9.74
C ASP A 175 3.47 14.19 9.59
N ALA A 176 3.33 14.69 8.35
CA ALA A 176 2.86 16.04 8.08
C ALA A 176 1.40 16.26 8.50
N LEU A 177 0.51 15.32 8.16
CA LEU A 177 -0.90 15.38 8.58
C LEU A 177 -1.07 15.26 10.10
N LEU A 178 -0.24 14.46 10.78
CA LEU A 178 -0.24 14.37 12.24
C LEU A 178 0.23 15.66 12.91
N ALA A 179 1.22 16.35 12.33
CA ALA A 179 1.67 17.65 12.83
C ALA A 179 0.56 18.72 12.71
N GLU A 180 -0.15 18.74 11.57
CA GLU A 180 -1.29 19.64 11.36
C GLU A 180 -2.44 19.31 12.34
N ALA A 181 -2.81 18.03 12.49
CA ALA A 181 -3.83 17.61 13.44
C ALA A 181 -3.45 17.88 14.92
N ALA A 182 -2.17 17.77 15.27
CA ALA A 182 -1.67 18.14 16.60
C ALA A 182 -1.79 19.65 16.86
N SER A 183 -1.50 20.48 15.85
CA SER A 183 -1.67 21.93 15.96
C SER A 183 -3.14 22.34 16.13
N LEU A 184 -4.04 21.72 15.38
CA LEU A 184 -5.49 21.92 15.49
C LEU A 184 -6.05 21.43 16.83
N ARG A 185 -5.53 20.30 17.36
CA ARG A 185 -5.88 19.85 18.71
C ARG A 185 -5.43 20.84 19.77
N GLY A 186 -4.24 21.43 19.66
CA GLY A 186 -3.77 22.48 20.58
C GLY A 186 -4.80 23.62 20.68
N LEU A 187 -5.22 24.17 19.53
CA LEU A 187 -6.25 25.22 19.46
C LEU A 187 -7.60 24.78 20.05
N ALA A 188 -8.01 23.52 19.84
CA ALA A 188 -9.24 23.00 20.43
C ALA A 188 -9.14 22.80 21.95
N THR A 189 -7.94 22.54 22.48
CA THR A 189 -7.71 22.34 23.92
C THR A 189 -7.77 23.68 24.65
N ASP A 190 -7.23 24.75 24.08
CA ASP A 190 -7.35 26.11 24.62
C ASP A 190 -8.84 26.53 24.74
N ASN A 191 -9.67 26.15 23.76
CA ASN A 191 -11.11 26.34 23.82
C ASN A 191 -11.80 25.47 24.90
N SER A 192 -11.27 24.30 25.24
CA SER A 192 -11.83 23.46 26.31
C SER A 192 -11.60 24.04 27.71
N VAL A 193 -10.47 24.71 27.96
CA VAL A 193 -10.20 25.36 29.26
C VAL A 193 -11.20 26.49 29.53
N LEU A 194 -11.53 27.25 28.49
CA LEU A 194 -12.61 28.24 28.51
C LEU A 194 -13.98 27.58 28.73
N ARG A 195 -14.26 26.49 28.02
CA ARG A 195 -15.52 25.73 28.18
C ARG A 195 -15.68 25.15 29.58
N ASP A 196 -14.61 24.69 30.20
CA ASP A 196 -14.60 24.11 31.55
C ASP A 196 -14.72 25.19 32.62
N SER A 197 -14.09 26.35 32.44
CA SER A 197 -14.26 27.51 33.33
C SER A 197 -15.70 28.03 33.29
N VAL A 198 -16.31 28.07 32.10
CA VAL A 198 -17.72 28.37 31.89
C VAL A 198 -18.58 27.31 32.57
N ALA A 199 -18.34 26.02 32.32
CA ALA A 199 -19.09 24.93 32.94
C ALA A 199 -18.98 24.92 34.47
N GLN A 200 -17.85 25.32 35.05
CA GLN A 200 -17.64 25.41 36.49
C GLN A 200 -18.42 26.60 37.12
N LEU A 201 -18.38 27.78 36.48
CA LEU A 201 -19.16 28.94 36.90
C LEU A 201 -20.67 28.67 36.80
N PHE A 202 -21.11 28.00 35.74
CA PHE A 202 -22.50 27.61 35.58
C PHE A 202 -22.90 26.46 36.52
N GLY A 203 -22.04 25.46 36.74
CA GLY A 203 -22.29 24.33 37.63
C GLY A 203 -22.61 24.77 39.06
N SER A 204 -21.84 25.71 39.61
CA SER A 204 -22.09 26.26 40.96
C SER A 204 -23.45 26.97 41.10
N ARG A 205 -23.90 27.63 40.02
CA ARG A 205 -25.20 28.33 39.97
C ARG A 205 -26.37 27.36 39.73
N PHE A 206 -26.16 26.33 38.92
CA PHE A 206 -27.16 25.29 38.69
C PHE A 206 -27.35 24.37 39.89
N GLU A 207 -26.31 24.08 40.67
CA GLU A 207 -26.45 23.39 41.96
C GLU A 207 -27.30 24.18 42.97
N LEU A 208 -27.30 25.51 42.90
CA LEU A 208 -28.18 26.34 43.72
C LEU A 208 -29.64 26.18 43.27
N ILE A 209 -29.89 26.23 41.96
CA ILE A 209 -31.23 26.01 41.37
C ILE A 209 -31.71 24.57 41.65
N ASP A 210 -30.84 23.57 41.54
CA ASP A 210 -31.17 22.17 41.75
C ASP A 210 -31.45 21.88 43.23
N ARG A 211 -30.69 22.49 44.15
CA ARG A 211 -31.03 22.50 45.58
C ARG A 211 -32.41 23.11 45.84
N LEU A 212 -32.71 24.26 45.24
CA LEU A 212 -34.01 24.92 45.38
C LEU A 212 -35.17 24.09 44.80
N CYS A 213 -34.94 23.38 43.69
CA CYS A 213 -35.89 22.44 43.10
C CYS A 213 -36.06 21.17 43.94
N GLY A 214 -34.99 20.66 44.54
CA GLY A 214 -35.01 19.55 45.50
C GLY A 214 -35.82 19.89 46.75
N THR A 215 -35.58 21.07 47.34
CA THR A 215 -36.37 21.56 48.48
C THR A 215 -37.85 21.74 48.13
N TYR A 216 -38.16 22.19 46.90
CA TYR A 216 -39.54 22.31 46.39
C TYR A 216 -40.25 20.94 46.23
N TYR A 217 -39.53 19.90 45.80
CA TYR A 217 -40.08 18.56 45.61
C TYR A 217 -40.20 17.76 46.91
N GLU A 218 -39.24 17.93 47.84
CA GLU A 218 -39.26 17.30 49.17
C GLU A 218 -40.31 17.93 50.09
N SER A 219 -40.63 19.23 49.92
CA SER A 219 -41.73 19.87 50.65
C SER A 219 -43.11 19.54 50.03
N GLN A 220 -43.62 18.33 50.26
CA GLN A 220 -45.06 18.04 50.17
C GLN A 220 -45.83 18.64 51.37
N GLY A 221 -45.51 19.88 51.73
CA GLY A 221 -46.11 20.64 52.83
C GLY A 221 -46.91 21.84 52.35
N THR A 222 -47.73 22.39 53.23
CA THR A 222 -48.90 23.27 53.01
C THR A 222 -48.73 24.52 52.10
N LYS A 223 -49.86 25.15 51.71
CA LYS A 223 -49.96 26.36 50.85
C LYS A 223 -48.99 27.50 51.22
N VAL A 224 -48.59 27.61 52.49
CA VAL A 224 -47.72 28.68 53.01
C VAL A 224 -46.24 28.42 52.65
N GLU A 225 -45.77 27.19 52.72
CA GLU A 225 -44.38 26.82 52.37
C GLU A 225 -44.12 26.93 50.87
N LYS A 226 -45.12 26.58 50.04
CA LYS A 226 -45.07 26.85 48.59
C LYS A 226 -44.91 28.33 48.27
N THR A 227 -45.50 29.20 49.08
CA THR A 227 -45.43 30.66 48.89
C THR A 227 -44.07 31.20 49.36
N ALA A 228 -43.50 30.65 50.44
CA ALA A 228 -42.17 31.01 50.94
C ALA A 228 -41.05 30.62 49.95
N ILE A 229 -41.07 29.40 49.41
CA ILE A 229 -40.07 28.93 48.44
C ILE A 229 -40.15 29.75 47.14
N VAL A 230 -41.37 30.05 46.64
CA VAL A 230 -41.55 30.93 45.48
C VAL A 230 -41.07 32.35 45.78
N SER A 231 -41.26 32.87 47.00
CA SER A 231 -40.77 34.19 47.39
C SER A 231 -39.25 34.25 47.49
N GLN A 232 -38.58 33.18 47.94
CA GLN A 232 -37.13 33.11 48.07
C GLN A 232 -36.43 32.93 46.71
N VAL A 233 -37.02 32.10 45.84
CA VAL A 233 -36.61 32.00 44.43
C VAL A 233 -36.79 33.34 43.71
N LYS A 234 -37.91 34.04 43.96
CA LYS A 234 -38.12 35.39 43.42
C LYS A 234 -37.12 36.41 43.97
N ALA A 235 -36.80 36.38 45.26
CA ALA A 235 -35.86 37.31 45.88
C ALA A 235 -34.42 37.12 45.36
N GLU A 236 -33.97 35.89 45.15
CA GLU A 236 -32.65 35.61 44.55
C GLU A 236 -32.60 35.96 43.05
N ILE A 237 -33.71 35.75 42.32
CA ILE A 237 -33.84 36.20 40.94
C ILE A 237 -33.88 37.73 40.86
N GLU A 238 -34.57 38.41 41.78
CA GLU A 238 -34.57 39.87 41.89
C GLU A 238 -33.18 40.40 42.26
N ALA A 239 -32.46 39.74 43.17
CA ALA A 239 -31.07 40.09 43.50
C ALA A 239 -30.14 39.93 42.29
N MET A 240 -30.31 38.86 41.50
CA MET A 240 -29.59 38.66 40.24
C MET A 240 -29.99 39.67 39.15
N ARG A 241 -31.24 40.15 39.16
CA ARG A 241 -31.77 41.14 38.19
C ARG A 241 -31.36 42.58 38.56
N ALA A 242 -31.34 42.90 39.85
CA ALA A 242 -30.97 44.21 40.37
C ALA A 242 -29.48 44.52 40.16
N ASP A 243 -28.65 43.47 40.14
CA ASP A 243 -27.24 43.60 39.75
C ASP A 243 -27.12 43.71 38.22
N SER A 244 -27.30 44.94 37.71
CA SER A 244 -27.14 45.28 36.28
C SER A 244 -25.77 44.89 35.71
N SER A 245 -24.77 44.64 36.57
CA SER A 245 -23.45 44.15 36.18
C SER A 245 -23.48 42.67 35.74
N THR A 246 -24.41 41.86 36.25
CA THR A 246 -24.49 40.43 35.96
C THR A 246 -24.99 40.17 34.54
N PHE A 247 -25.99 40.91 34.04
CA PHE A 247 -26.42 40.78 32.65
C PHE A 247 -25.32 41.21 31.65
N ALA A 248 -24.63 42.31 31.94
CA ALA A 248 -23.51 42.78 31.13
C ALA A 248 -22.35 41.77 31.09
N ARG A 249 -22.09 41.08 32.22
CA ARG A 249 -21.10 39.99 32.27
C ARG A 249 -21.49 38.79 31.44
N LEU A 250 -22.77 38.42 31.41
CA LEU A 250 -23.27 37.33 30.56
C LEU A 250 -23.16 37.70 29.07
N GLU A 251 -23.51 38.94 28.71
CA GLU A 251 -23.34 39.46 27.34
C GLU A 251 -21.87 39.41 26.91
N ASN A 252 -20.95 39.89 27.75
CA ASN A 252 -19.52 39.89 27.46
C ASN A 252 -18.96 38.47 27.35
N ALA A 253 -19.31 37.57 28.28
CA ALA A 253 -18.82 36.19 28.25
C ALA A 253 -19.25 35.42 26.99
N VAL A 254 -20.48 35.65 26.51
CA VAL A 254 -20.96 35.05 25.25
C VAL A 254 -20.24 35.66 24.05
N ASN A 255 -20.02 36.98 24.04
CA ASN A 255 -19.33 37.64 22.94
C ASN A 255 -17.84 37.25 22.84
N GLU A 256 -17.15 37.11 23.96
CA GLU A 256 -15.76 36.63 24.00
C GLU A 256 -15.66 35.14 23.61
N GLY A 257 -16.59 34.31 24.08
CA GLY A 257 -16.55 32.86 23.87
C GLY A 257 -17.17 32.36 22.57
N ARG A 258 -17.92 33.20 21.83
CA ARG A 258 -18.66 32.80 20.62
C ARG A 258 -18.55 33.84 19.49
N GLU A 259 -17.34 34.27 19.16
CA GLU A 259 -17.08 35.13 17.98
C GLU A 259 -18.00 36.37 17.89
N GLN A 260 -18.20 37.08 19.01
CA GLN A 260 -19.05 38.29 19.06
C GLN A 260 -20.51 38.03 18.65
N LEU A 261 -21.04 36.84 18.92
CA LEU A 261 -22.38 36.36 18.54
C LEU A 261 -23.51 37.38 18.80
N LEU A 262 -23.51 38.03 19.97
CA LEU A 262 -24.59 38.95 20.36
C LEU A 262 -24.41 40.34 19.74
N VAL A 263 -23.18 40.73 19.40
CA VAL A 263 -22.91 41.94 18.59
C VAL A 263 -23.43 41.73 17.17
N ILE A 264 -23.19 40.56 16.59
CA ILE A 264 -23.73 40.17 15.29
C ILE A 264 -25.26 40.15 15.32
N LEU A 265 -25.86 39.62 16.41
CA LEU A 265 -27.32 39.64 16.59
C LEU A 265 -27.89 41.07 16.62
N ARG A 266 -27.26 42.01 17.34
CA ARG A 266 -27.68 43.42 17.36
C ARG A 266 -27.49 44.10 16.01
N THR A 267 -26.44 43.74 15.29
CA THR A 267 -26.17 44.29 13.94
C THR A 267 -27.22 43.80 12.94
N ALA A 268 -27.60 42.52 13.00
CA ALA A 268 -28.62 41.93 12.15
C ALA A 268 -30.05 42.39 12.50
N PHE A 269 -30.32 42.73 13.76
CA PHE A 269 -31.61 43.25 14.23
C PHE A 269 -31.42 44.48 15.13
N PRO A 270 -31.23 45.68 14.54
CA PRO A 270 -31.01 46.92 15.31
C PRO A 270 -32.19 47.28 16.22
N ASP A 271 -33.42 46.99 15.78
CA ASP A 271 -34.66 47.28 16.50
C ASP A 271 -35.16 46.08 17.36
N ILE A 272 -34.26 45.19 17.78
CA ILE A 272 -34.64 44.06 18.63
C ILE A 272 -35.19 44.56 19.98
N LYS A 273 -36.35 44.04 20.38
CA LYS A 273 -36.94 44.35 21.68
C LYS A 273 -36.04 43.83 22.80
N HIS A 274 -35.92 44.61 23.88
CA HIS A 274 -35.06 44.28 25.02
C HIS A 274 -35.28 42.86 25.55
N ASP A 275 -36.54 42.44 25.72
CA ASP A 275 -36.83 41.09 26.21
C ASP A 275 -36.47 39.97 25.21
N ASP A 276 -36.60 40.23 23.90
CA ASP A 276 -36.25 39.24 22.87
C ASP A 276 -34.72 39.12 22.77
N TYR A 277 -34.01 40.23 23.02
CA TYR A 277 -32.56 40.24 23.15
C TYR A 277 -32.11 39.52 24.42
N ALA A 278 -32.70 39.82 25.58
CA ALA A 278 -32.41 39.13 26.84
C ALA A 278 -32.65 37.62 26.73
N LEU A 279 -33.76 37.21 26.08
CA LEU A 279 -34.02 35.82 25.72
C LEU A 279 -32.88 35.22 24.90
N ALA A 280 -32.36 35.93 23.90
CA ALA A 280 -31.26 35.44 23.07
C ALA A 280 -29.96 35.27 23.87
N VAL A 281 -29.62 36.22 24.75
CA VAL A 281 -28.48 36.14 25.66
C VAL A 281 -28.59 34.90 26.54
N TYR A 282 -29.75 34.70 27.19
CA TYR A 282 -29.93 33.53 28.06
C TYR A 282 -29.93 32.21 27.28
N LEU A 283 -30.48 32.17 26.06
CA LEU A 283 -30.40 30.98 25.21
C LEU A 283 -28.95 30.68 24.80
N ALA A 284 -28.17 31.71 24.45
CA ALA A 284 -26.76 31.57 24.10
C ALA A 284 -25.89 31.12 25.29
N CYS A 285 -26.28 31.49 26.52
CA CYS A 285 -25.70 30.96 27.75
C CYS A 285 -26.17 29.53 28.10
N GLY A 286 -27.10 28.94 27.35
CA GLY A 286 -27.58 27.57 27.57
C GLY A 286 -28.66 27.42 28.66
N PHE A 287 -29.30 28.51 29.09
CA PHE A 287 -30.38 28.42 30.08
C PHE A 287 -31.57 27.60 29.57
N SER A 288 -32.19 26.82 30.46
CA SER A 288 -33.41 26.08 30.15
C SER A 288 -34.60 27.04 29.96
N ASN A 289 -35.59 26.66 29.14
CA ASN A 289 -36.76 27.51 28.90
C ASN A 289 -37.55 27.81 30.20
N ARG A 290 -37.46 26.94 31.22
CA ARG A 290 -38.06 27.15 32.55
C ARG A 290 -37.31 28.21 33.36
N ALA A 291 -35.98 28.16 33.36
CA ALA A 291 -35.15 29.18 34.01
C ALA A 291 -35.34 30.55 33.34
N ILE A 292 -35.40 30.58 32.01
CA ILE A 292 -35.65 31.81 31.25
C ILE A 292 -37.04 32.40 31.54
N ALA A 293 -38.07 31.56 31.67
CA ALA A 293 -39.42 32.01 32.02
C ALA A 293 -39.44 32.69 33.40
N LEU A 294 -38.67 32.18 34.35
CA LEU A 294 -38.52 32.78 35.67
C LEU A 294 -37.72 34.08 35.63
N LEU A 295 -36.60 34.12 34.89
CA LEU A 295 -35.74 35.31 34.77
C LEU A 295 -36.44 36.49 34.05
N LEU A 296 -37.33 36.19 33.10
CA LEU A 296 -38.10 37.19 32.36
C LEU A 296 -39.49 37.45 32.96
N GLU A 297 -39.84 36.83 34.09
CA GLU A 297 -41.16 36.92 34.74
C GLU A 297 -42.35 36.60 33.82
N GLU A 298 -42.14 35.69 32.87
CA GLU A 298 -43.09 35.36 31.82
C GLU A 298 -43.56 33.91 31.92
N LYS A 299 -44.75 33.64 31.37
CA LYS A 299 -45.22 32.25 31.31
C LYS A 299 -44.32 31.45 30.37
N ILE A 300 -44.05 30.20 30.71
CA ILE A 300 -43.21 29.31 29.90
C ILE A 300 -43.72 29.20 28.44
N ASP A 301 -45.04 29.23 28.23
CA ASP A 301 -45.68 29.23 26.91
C ASP A 301 -45.30 30.45 26.06
N VAL A 302 -45.11 31.61 26.70
CA VAL A 302 -44.69 32.85 26.05
C VAL A 302 -43.23 32.73 25.61
N ILE A 303 -42.37 32.11 26.42
CA ILE A 303 -40.97 31.86 26.09
C ILE A 303 -40.84 30.93 24.88
N TYR A 304 -41.62 29.84 24.82
CA TYR A 304 -41.66 28.97 23.64
C TYR A 304 -42.05 29.73 22.36
N LYS A 305 -43.08 30.58 22.44
CA LYS A 305 -43.53 31.41 21.31
C LYS A 305 -42.48 32.46 20.90
N ARG A 306 -41.83 33.14 21.86
CA ARG A 306 -40.75 34.11 21.59
C ARG A 306 -39.53 33.43 20.96
N LYS A 307 -39.09 32.27 21.49
CA LYS A 307 -38.01 31.46 20.95
C LYS A 307 -38.27 31.02 19.51
N SER A 308 -39.48 30.53 19.23
CA SER A 308 -39.88 30.13 17.88
C SER A 308 -39.83 31.29 16.89
N ARG A 309 -40.35 32.46 17.28
CA ARG A 309 -40.30 33.69 16.45
C ARG A 309 -38.87 34.16 16.21
N LEU A 310 -38.01 34.14 17.23
CA LEU A 310 -36.61 34.51 17.09
C LEU A 310 -35.87 33.56 16.13
N LYS A 311 -36.12 32.26 16.24
CA LYS A 311 -35.57 31.25 15.33
C LYS A 311 -36.03 31.47 13.88
N ALA A 312 -37.31 31.77 13.67
CA ALA A 312 -37.86 32.06 12.34
C ALA A 312 -37.23 33.33 11.73
N LYS A 313 -37.01 34.38 12.53
CA LYS A 313 -36.33 35.61 12.10
C LYS A 313 -34.87 35.34 11.70
N ILE A 314 -34.14 34.57 12.50
CA ILE A 314 -32.74 34.21 12.21
C ILE A 314 -32.63 33.35 10.94
N ALA A 315 -33.57 32.42 10.74
CA ALA A 315 -33.59 31.57 9.54
C ALA A 315 -33.85 32.36 8.24
N ALA A 316 -34.49 33.52 8.32
CA ALA A 316 -34.76 34.40 7.17
C ALA A 316 -33.57 35.30 6.78
N LEU A 317 -32.48 35.29 7.56
CA LEU A 317 -31.26 36.05 7.25
C LEU A 317 -30.39 35.36 6.18
N PRO A 318 -29.49 36.11 5.51
CA PRO A 318 -28.50 35.54 4.61
C PRO A 318 -27.68 34.43 5.28
N ALA A 319 -27.25 33.44 4.49
CA ALA A 319 -26.57 32.23 4.98
C ALA A 319 -25.31 32.51 5.82
N GLU A 320 -24.64 33.64 5.57
CA GLU A 320 -23.46 34.13 6.28
C GLU A 320 -23.74 34.40 7.78
N TYR A 321 -24.92 34.94 8.12
CA TYR A 321 -25.31 35.23 9.51
C TYR A 321 -26.16 34.13 10.14
N SER A 322 -26.96 33.44 9.31
CA SER A 322 -27.91 32.40 9.75
C SER A 322 -27.21 31.21 10.39
N GLY A 323 -26.07 30.77 9.84
CA GLY A 323 -25.31 29.63 10.37
C GLY A 323 -24.75 29.88 11.78
N LEU A 324 -24.12 31.04 12.00
CA LEU A 324 -23.53 31.40 13.28
C LEU A 324 -24.62 31.66 14.34
N LEU A 325 -25.67 32.42 14.01
CA LEU A 325 -26.76 32.74 14.94
C LEU A 325 -27.66 31.54 15.25
N ALA A 326 -27.72 30.53 14.38
CA ALA A 326 -28.42 29.28 14.68
C ALA A 326 -27.77 28.51 15.85
N SER A 327 -26.48 28.71 16.10
CA SER A 327 -25.76 28.09 17.23
C SER A 327 -26.31 28.52 18.61
N ILE A 328 -27.01 29.66 18.70
CA ILE A 328 -27.73 30.11 19.92
C ILE A 328 -28.72 29.04 20.39
N PHE A 329 -29.25 28.23 19.47
CA PHE A 329 -30.26 27.21 19.78
C PHE A 329 -29.70 25.78 19.87
N ALA A 330 -28.41 25.56 19.58
CA ALA A 330 -27.86 24.23 19.32
C ALA A 330 -27.51 23.42 20.58
N ASP A 331 -27.21 24.05 21.72
CA ASP A 331 -26.79 23.33 22.94
C ASP A 331 -27.93 22.81 23.83
N GLY A 332 -29.19 23.04 23.44
CA GLY A 332 -30.37 22.69 24.25
C GLY A 332 -31.16 21.45 23.79
N GLN A 333 -30.60 20.62 22.91
CA GLN A 333 -31.25 19.39 22.41
C GLN A 333 -30.46 18.12 22.79
N LYS A 334 -29.97 18.01 24.03
CA LYS A 334 -29.87 16.68 24.65
C LYS A 334 -31.24 16.34 25.25
N LYS A 335 -32.11 15.78 24.41
CA LYS A 335 -33.26 15.00 24.87
C LYS A 335 -32.71 13.75 25.54
N ASN A 336 -32.84 13.67 26.87
CA ASN A 336 -33.20 12.42 27.52
C ASN A 336 -34.70 12.49 27.80
#